data_AF-A0A7K5BVX6-F1
#
_entry.id   AF-A0A7K5BVX6-F1
#
_cell.length_a   1.000
_cell.length_b   1.000
_cell.length_c   1.000
_cell.angle_alpha   90.00
_cell.angle_beta   90.00
_cell.angle_gamma   90.00
#
_symmetry.space_group_name_H-M   'P 1'
#
loop_
_entity.id
_entity.type
_entity.pdbx_description
1 polymer ?
#
loop_
_entity_poly.entity_id
_entity_poly.type
_entity_poly.pdbx_seq_one_letter_code
_entity_poly.pdbx_strand_id
1 'polypeptide(L)' 'VSVDGSPWLSMREGLDMLQQKGHEVVVVAPEVSIHMKPYKNLVMKMYSVPFTQEDMDKAFKAFFHITFEEGSFLE' A
#
# COMPACT_ATOMS: atom_id res chain seq x y z
N VAL A 1 7.33 1.87 -10.85
CA VAL A 1 6.96 0.71 -10.00
C VAL A 1 5.90 1.22 -9.01
N SER A 2 4.72 0.59 -8.92
CA SER A 2 3.69 1.02 -7.96
C SER A 2 4.17 0.70 -6.56
N VAL A 3 4.65 1.70 -5.83
CA VAL A 3 5.35 1.49 -4.58
C VAL A 3 4.44 1.18 -3.38
N ASP A 4 3.12 1.39 -3.45
CA ASP A 4 2.30 1.13 -2.25
C ASP A 4 0.78 0.95 -2.44
N GLY A 5 0.21 1.31 -3.61
CA GLY A 5 -1.26 1.42 -3.75
C GLY A 5 -1.98 0.23 -4.35
N SER A 6 -1.56 -0.22 -5.55
CA SER A 6 -2.31 -1.20 -6.35
C SER A 6 -2.11 -2.66 -5.93
N PRO A 7 -0.88 -3.13 -5.63
CA PRO A 7 -0.68 -4.56 -5.34
C PRO A 7 -1.25 -4.99 -3.99
N TRP A 8 -1.17 -4.16 -2.94
CA TRP A 8 -1.60 -4.56 -1.60
C TRP A 8 -3.12 -4.78 -1.50
N LEU A 9 -3.90 -3.89 -2.12
CA LEU A 9 -5.35 -3.97 -2.12
C LEU A 9 -5.84 -5.26 -2.81
N SER A 10 -5.23 -5.61 -3.94
CA SER A 10 -5.56 -6.82 -4.71
C SER A 10 -5.04 -8.11 -4.08
N MET A 11 -3.91 -8.07 -3.37
CA MET A 11 -3.31 -9.27 -2.77
C MET A 11 -4.03 -9.75 -1.51
N ARG A 12 -4.87 -8.91 -0.90
CA ARG A 12 -5.56 -9.19 0.36
C ARG A 12 -6.26 -10.56 0.37
N GLU A 13 -7.10 -10.83 -0.63
CA GLU A 13 -7.86 -12.08 -0.70
C GLU A 13 -6.94 -13.31 -0.87
N GLY A 14 -5.86 -13.15 -1.65
CA GLY A 14 -4.86 -14.20 -1.83
C GLY A 14 -4.11 -14.53 -0.55
N LEU A 15 -3.75 -13.50 0.22
CA LEU A 15 -3.08 -13.67 1.51
C LEU A 15 -3.98 -14.37 2.53
N ASP A 16 -5.25 -13.97 2.63
CA ASP A 16 -6.23 -14.61 3.52
C ASP A 16 -6.41 -16.11 3.16
N MET A 17 -6.49 -16.43 1.86
CA MET A 17 -6.56 -17.82 1.40
C MET A 17 -5.31 -18.63 1.76
N LEU A 18 -4.11 -18.07 1.59
CA LEU A 18 -2.85 -18.75 1.93
C LEU A 18 -2.80 -19.06 3.43
N GLN A 19 -3.22 -18.14 4.28
CA GLN A 19 -3.29 -18.38 5.72
C GLN A 19 -4.31 -19.46 6.09
N GLN A 20 -5.50 -19.43 5.48
CA GLN A 20 -6.51 -20.47 5.71
C GLN A 20 -6.05 -21.87 5.30
N LYS A 21 -5.14 -21.95 4.30
CA LYS A 21 -4.50 -23.20 3.87
C LYS A 21 -3.34 -23.64 4.78
N GLY A 22 -3.07 -22.91 5.86
CA GLY A 22 -2.01 -23.23 6.82
C GLY A 22 -0.62 -22.74 6.41
N HIS A 23 -0.50 -21.87 5.40
CA HIS A 23 0.77 -21.26 5.05
C HIS A 23 1.11 -20.12 6.01
N GLU A 24 2.36 -20.09 6.45
CA GLU A 24 2.93 -18.93 7.15
C GLU A 24 3.20 -17.82 6.13
N VAL A 25 2.52 -16.68 6.31
CA VAL A 25 2.66 -15.52 5.44
C VAL A 25 3.21 -14.37 6.28
N VAL A 26 4.35 -13.83 5.84
CA VAL A 26 4.97 -12.65 6.41
C VAL A 26 4.95 -11.54 5.38
N VAL A 27 4.42 -10.39 5.76
CA VAL A 27 4.40 -9.20 4.92
C VAL A 27 5.40 -8.18 5.43
N VAL A 28 6.19 -7.64 4.51
CA VAL A 28 7.20 -6.62 4.79
C VAL A 28 6.78 -5.33 4.12
N ALA A 29 6.66 -4.25 4.90
CA ALA A 29 6.17 -2.97 4.42
C ALA A 29 6.93 -1.81 5.07
N PRO A 30 6.98 -0.63 4.43
CA PRO A 30 7.53 0.55 5.07
C PRO A 30 6.66 0.97 6.27
N GLU A 31 7.28 1.57 7.30
CA GLU A 31 6.55 2.18 8.43
C GLU A 31 5.56 3.26 7.98
N VAL A 32 5.89 3.92 6.87
CA VAL A 32 5.08 4.96 6.25
C VAL A 32 4.42 4.40 5.01
N SER A 33 3.09 4.44 4.96
CA SER A 33 2.31 3.87 3.84
C SER A 33 1.05 4.67 3.57
N ILE A 34 0.51 4.58 2.36
CA ILE A 34 -0.66 5.36 1.92
C ILE A 34 -1.96 4.74 2.48
N HIS A 35 -2.10 3.42 2.43
CA HIS A 35 -3.32 2.72 2.85
C HIS A 35 -3.06 1.31 3.40
N MET A 36 -1.92 1.07 4.06
CA MET A 36 -1.62 -0.22 4.67
C MET A 36 -2.07 -0.24 6.13
N LYS A 37 -3.18 -0.92 6.42
CA LYS A 37 -3.60 -1.17 7.81
C LYS A 37 -2.99 -2.47 8.33
N PRO A 38 -2.55 -2.52 9.60
CA PRO A 38 -2.11 -3.77 10.21
C PRO A 38 -3.26 -4.77 10.25
N TYR A 39 -3.01 -6.00 9.78
CA TYR A 39 -3.98 -7.09 9.75
C TYR A 39 -3.85 -7.94 11.02
N LYS A 40 -4.98 -8.29 11.63
CA LYS A 40 -5.01 -9.08 12.87
C LYS A 40 -4.44 -10.49 12.72
N ASN A 41 -4.51 -11.06 11.52
CA ASN A 41 -4.14 -12.46 11.29
C ASN A 41 -2.77 -12.61 10.64
N LEU A 42 -2.14 -11.53 10.19
CA LEU A 42 -0.96 -11.59 9.33
C LEU A 42 0.27 -11.00 10.03
N VAL A 43 1.38 -11.72 9.95
CA VAL A 43 2.63 -11.24 10.54
C VAL A 43 3.17 -10.14 9.65
N MET A 44 3.12 -8.90 10.14
CA MET A 44 3.65 -7.74 9.43
C MET A 44 4.94 -7.27 10.07
N LYS A 45 5.98 -7.11 9.26
CA LYS A 45 7.26 -6.51 9.66
C LYS A 45 7.41 -5.17 8.94
N MET A 46 7.56 -4.12 9.73
CA MET A 46 7.78 -2.78 9.20
C MET A 46 9.27 -2.48 9.13
N TYR A 47 9.70 -1.78 8.09
CA TYR A 47 11.06 -1.26 7.98
C TYR A 47 11.05 0.27 7.92
N SER A 48 12.04 0.88 8.56
CA SER A 48 12.15 2.33 8.62
C SER A 48 12.55 2.89 7.26
N VAL A 49 11.98 4.04 6.93
CA VAL A 49 12.20 4.76 5.67
C VAL A 49 12.60 6.20 5.95
N PRO A 50 13.42 6.83 5.09
CA PRO A 50 13.94 8.18 5.31
C PRO A 50 12.94 9.27 4.89
N PHE A 51 11.64 9.05 5.09
CA PHE A 51 10.58 10.01 4.78
C PHE A 51 9.44 9.85 5.78
N THR A 52 8.68 10.92 6.00
CA THR A 52 7.55 10.95 6.94
C THR A 52 6.23 10.63 6.24
N GLN A 53 5.19 10.36 7.03
CA GLN A 53 3.83 10.22 6.51
C GLN A 53 3.34 11.50 5.81
N GLU A 54 3.75 12.68 6.29
CA GLU A 54 3.42 13.95 5.65
C GLU A 54 4.06 14.07 4.26
N ASP A 55 5.31 13.64 4.10
CA ASP A 55 6.01 13.63 2.81
C ASP A 55 5.28 12.72 1.81
N MET A 56 4.85 11.53 2.26
CA MET A 56 4.08 10.60 1.45
C MET A 56 2.70 11.13 1.08
N ASP A 57 1.97 11.71 2.02
CA ASP A 57 0.64 12.29 1.78
C ASP A 57 0.72 13.45 0.79
N LYS A 58 1.77 14.27 0.88
CA LYS A 58 2.04 15.37 -0.05
C LYS A 58 2.37 14.86 -1.45
N ALA A 59 3.25 13.86 -1.55
CA ALA A 59 3.59 13.22 -2.82
C ALA A 59 2.37 12.57 -3.47
N PHE A 60 1.52 11.90 -2.67
CA PHE A 60 0.27 11.30 -3.12
C PHE A 60 -0.71 12.35 -3.66
N LYS A 61 -0.95 13.44 -2.91
CA LYS A 61 -1.80 14.54 -3.39
C LYS A 61 -1.28 15.15 -4.69
N ALA A 62 0.02 15.39 -4.80
CA ALA A 62 0.63 15.90 -6.03
C ALA A 62 0.46 14.93 -7.21
N PHE A 63 0.62 13.63 -6.98
CA PHE A 63 0.38 12.61 -8.01
C PHE A 63 -1.06 12.65 -8.51
N PHE A 64 -2.05 12.75 -7.62
CA PHE A 64 -3.46 12.86 -8.02
C PHE A 64 -3.75 14.15 -8.78
N HIS A 65 -3.22 15.28 -8.32
CA HIS A 65 -3.36 16.58 -9.00
C HIS A 65 -2.83 16.50 -10.44
N ILE A 66 -1.62 15.98 -10.64
CA ILE A 66 -1.04 15.80 -11.99
C ILE A 66 -1.89 14.85 -12.83
N THR A 67 -2.30 13.71 -12.27
CA THR A 67 -2.95 12.64 -13.04
C THR A 67 -4.39 12.99 -13.43
N PHE A 68 -5.11 13.77 -12.63
CA PHE A 68 -6.55 14.02 -12.81
C PHE A 68 -6.90 15.47 -13.14
N GLU A 69 -6.00 16.44 -13.01
CA GLU A 69 -6.25 17.83 -13.43
C GLU A 69 -5.69 18.18 -14.81
N GLU A 70 -4.65 17.50 -15.31
CA GLU A 70 -4.08 17.75 -16.66
C GLU A 70 -4.79 17.00 -17.80
N GLY A 71 -5.84 16.23 -17.51
CA GLY A 71 -6.63 15.57 -18.54
C GLY A 71 -7.84 14.88 -17.95
N SER A 72 -9.02 15.37 -18.30
CA SER A 72 -10.26 14.62 -18.19
C SER A 72 -10.06 13.24 -18.85
N PHE A 73 -9.91 12.18 -18.05
CA PHE A 73 -9.92 10.81 -18.57
C PHE A 73 -11.30 10.42 -19.13
N LEU A 74 -12.30 11.30 -19.01
CA LEU A 74 -13.69 11.09 -19.42
C LEU A 74 -14.15 12.18 -20.41
N GLU A 75 -13.31 12.52 -21.39
CA GLU A 75 -13.76 13.20 -22.61
C GLU A 75 -13.87 12.21 -23.77
#